data_AF-A0A285PIY9-F1
#
_entry.id   AF-A0A285PIY9-F1
#
_cell.length_a   1.000
_cell.length_b   1.000
_cell.length_c   1.000
_cell.angle_alpha   90.00
_cell.angle_beta   90.00
_cell.angle_gamma   90.00
#
_symmetry.space_group_name_H-M   'P 1'
#
loop_
_entity.id
_entity.type
_entity.pdbx_description
1 polymer ?
#
loop_
_entity_poly.entity_id
_entity_poly.type
_entity_poly.pdbx_seq_one_letter_code
_entity_poly.pdbx_strand_id
1 'polypeptide(L)'
;MIRLLLITATCMLFSINAGFSEEKKKTALGSAGPFTIDSQGNGGNCLGCQWIAIQGILPPNAGELFKQFVRTQGLEEHSIQVILHSNGGSLLGGVRLGRAIRSQGSDTQVGKSVKQGYFHALEKGQCLSACAYAFLGGVTRFAEAGEIGIHQFYTNEFFRNPDGKVFTPKDFSSQQALNGLLLSYVTEMGAKPDLVIKASSVGPDDMLLLNEQQLTEFSVTFIANEYQQWNLEAYGTGLISYSRTKDRASQMTLMCSSFNKGTLLITKKVDDAKEYLSFLNRIQKFSWFGQTILLSEISIRTSGNVIYISVPLNEKRLEAMRTNKKQALFIHHSDEPHVNWYIIQEEVNFENFTKNFRLVRKNCL
;
A
#
# COMPACT_ATOMS: atom_id res chain seq x y z
N MET A 1 30.27 -2.22 73.03
CA MET A 1 30.88 -3.48 72.57
C MET A 1 29.78 -4.51 72.36
N ILE A 2 29.50 -4.90 71.11
CA ILE A 2 29.16 -6.26 70.65
C ILE A 2 29.17 -6.24 69.11
N ARG A 3 29.56 -7.38 68.55
CA ARG A 3 30.22 -7.64 67.26
C ARG A 3 29.44 -7.30 65.98
N LEU A 4 30.25 -6.89 65.01
CA LEU A 4 30.05 -6.93 63.56
C LEU A 4 29.91 -8.38 63.05
N LEU A 5 28.98 -8.63 62.12
CA LEU A 5 29.08 -9.75 61.17
C LEU A 5 28.45 -9.34 59.83
N LEU A 6 29.27 -9.39 58.78
CA LEU A 6 28.92 -9.13 57.39
C LEU A 6 27.96 -10.21 56.88
N ILE A 7 26.92 -9.79 56.15
CA ILE A 7 26.22 -10.64 55.18
C ILE A 7 26.44 -10.01 53.80
N THR A 8 27.12 -10.76 52.95
CA THR A 8 27.36 -10.44 51.53
C THR A 8 26.08 -10.64 50.73
N ALA A 9 25.56 -9.58 50.11
CA ALA A 9 24.51 -9.66 49.11
C ALA A 9 25.12 -9.60 47.71
N THR A 10 25.10 -10.73 47.01
CA THR A 10 25.53 -10.86 45.61
C THR A 10 24.48 -10.20 44.71
N CYS A 11 24.85 -9.11 44.04
CA CYS A 11 24.01 -8.43 43.05
C CYS A 11 24.20 -9.12 41.69
N MET A 12 23.22 -9.90 41.23
CA MET A 12 23.18 -10.38 39.84
C MET A 12 22.67 -9.26 38.93
N LEU A 13 23.57 -8.69 38.13
CA LEU A 13 23.23 -7.84 36.99
C LEU A 13 22.75 -8.72 35.84
N PHE A 14 21.44 -8.82 35.63
CA PHE A 14 20.87 -9.30 34.38
C PHE A 14 21.02 -8.20 33.32
N SER A 15 21.96 -8.38 32.39
CA SER A 15 22.04 -7.58 31.17
C SER A 15 21.09 -8.18 30.13
N ILE A 16 19.99 -7.50 29.85
CA ILE A 16 19.10 -7.85 28.74
C ILE A 16 19.73 -7.25 27.46
N ASN A 17 20.54 -8.04 26.76
CA ASN A 17 20.92 -7.75 25.39
C ASN A 17 19.82 -8.24 24.45
N ALA A 18 18.83 -7.39 24.16
CA ALA A 18 17.94 -7.58 23.02
C ALA A 18 18.66 -7.09 21.76
N GLY A 19 19.55 -7.94 21.21
CA GLY A 19 20.15 -7.72 19.90
C GLY A 19 19.15 -8.11 18.81
N PHE A 20 18.54 -7.12 18.15
CA PHE A 20 17.93 -7.33 16.84
C PHE A 20 19.06 -7.56 15.83
N SER A 21 19.28 -8.81 15.44
CA SER A 21 20.20 -9.18 14.36
C SER A 21 19.52 -8.93 13.01
N GLU A 22 19.83 -7.79 12.36
CA GLU A 22 19.53 -7.59 10.93
C GLU A 22 20.44 -8.53 10.10
N GLU A 23 19.84 -9.54 9.46
CA GLU A 23 20.56 -10.54 8.67
C GLU A 23 21.04 -9.93 7.32
N LYS A 24 22.31 -9.52 7.26
CA LYS A 24 22.94 -9.04 6.02
C LYS A 24 23.25 -10.22 5.09
N LYS A 25 22.46 -10.41 4.04
CA LYS A 25 22.67 -11.48 3.06
C LYS A 25 23.44 -10.95 1.84
N LYS A 26 24.69 -11.40 1.67
CA LYS A 26 25.43 -11.25 0.40
C LYS A 26 24.70 -12.05 -0.67
N THR A 27 23.81 -11.39 -1.40
CA THR A 27 23.06 -12.03 -2.49
C THR A 27 23.84 -11.77 -3.77
N ALA A 28 24.38 -12.82 -4.39
CA ALA A 28 24.94 -12.72 -5.73
C ALA A 28 23.80 -12.27 -6.66
N LEU A 29 23.88 -11.06 -7.24
CA LEU A 29 22.94 -10.60 -8.26
C LEU A 29 22.97 -11.60 -9.41
N GLY A 30 21.95 -12.46 -9.53
CA GLY A 30 21.76 -13.26 -10.73
C GLY A 30 21.70 -12.33 -11.95
N SER A 31 22.22 -12.76 -13.11
CA SER A 31 22.19 -11.94 -14.31
C SER A 31 20.74 -11.64 -14.70
N ALA A 32 20.28 -10.42 -14.44
CA ALA A 32 18.95 -10.00 -14.87
C ALA A 32 18.91 -9.99 -16.40
N GLY A 33 17.84 -10.53 -16.97
CA GLY A 33 17.60 -10.52 -18.41
C GLY A 33 17.40 -9.11 -18.98
N PRO A 34 17.24 -8.97 -20.30
CA PRO A 34 16.95 -7.69 -20.94
C PRO A 34 15.66 -7.08 -20.41
N PHE A 35 15.54 -5.75 -20.49
CA PHE A 35 14.31 -5.04 -20.15
C PHE A 35 13.16 -5.50 -21.05
N THR A 36 12.04 -5.92 -20.46
CA THR A 36 10.80 -6.19 -21.19
C THR A 36 9.61 -5.52 -20.50
N ILE A 37 8.61 -5.18 -21.32
CA ILE A 37 7.30 -4.70 -20.88
C ILE A 37 6.25 -5.39 -21.71
N ASP A 38 5.42 -6.21 -21.07
CA ASP A 38 4.51 -7.12 -21.76
C ASP A 38 3.15 -7.15 -21.05
N SER A 39 2.08 -7.22 -21.83
CA SER A 39 0.75 -7.53 -21.29
C SER A 39 0.67 -9.05 -21.12
N GLN A 40 0.39 -9.50 -19.90
CA GLN A 40 0.40 -10.90 -19.54
C GLN A 40 -0.82 -11.25 -18.72
N GLY A 41 -1.11 -12.54 -18.61
CA GLY A 41 -2.29 -13.02 -17.90
C GLY A 41 -2.31 -14.52 -17.75
N ASN A 42 -3.09 -14.99 -16.79
CA ASN A 42 -3.27 -16.42 -16.50
C ASN A 42 -4.35 -17.08 -17.38
N GLY A 43 -4.95 -16.33 -18.32
CA GLY A 43 -6.01 -16.82 -19.21
C GLY A 43 -7.42 -16.76 -18.66
N GLY A 44 -7.57 -16.37 -17.39
CA GLY A 44 -8.88 -16.19 -16.77
C GLY A 44 -9.59 -14.93 -17.26
N ASN A 45 -10.92 -14.99 -17.35
CA ASN A 45 -11.77 -13.82 -17.56
C ASN A 45 -12.14 -13.20 -16.20
N CYS A 46 -11.16 -12.56 -15.54
CA CYS A 46 -11.34 -11.94 -14.23
C CYS A 46 -10.56 -10.63 -14.09
N LEU A 47 -11.01 -9.74 -13.19
CA LEU A 47 -10.23 -8.57 -12.77
C LEU A 47 -8.96 -9.05 -12.05
N GLY A 48 -7.79 -8.57 -12.46
CA GLY A 48 -6.49 -9.02 -11.95
C GLY A 48 -5.95 -10.30 -12.61
N CYS A 49 -6.68 -10.95 -13.50
CA CYS A 49 -6.16 -12.05 -14.33
C CYS A 49 -5.21 -11.57 -15.44
N GLN A 50 -5.14 -10.26 -15.67
CA GLN A 50 -4.24 -9.59 -16.60
C GLN A 50 -3.43 -8.52 -15.87
N TRP A 51 -2.17 -8.38 -16.27
CA TRP A 51 -1.23 -7.43 -15.69
C TRP A 51 -0.19 -6.98 -16.71
N ILE A 52 0.50 -5.87 -16.41
CA ILE A 52 1.69 -5.44 -17.14
C ILE A 52 2.90 -6.02 -16.41
N ALA A 53 3.64 -6.93 -17.05
CA ALA A 53 4.89 -7.44 -16.52
C ALA A 53 6.05 -6.55 -16.97
N ILE A 54 6.83 -6.03 -16.00
CA ILE A 54 8.07 -5.31 -16.26
C ILE A 54 9.21 -6.11 -15.65
N GLN A 55 10.07 -6.65 -16.51
CA GLN A 55 11.14 -7.56 -16.11
C GLN A 55 12.50 -7.11 -16.65
N GLY A 56 13.58 -7.49 -15.96
CA GLY A 56 14.96 -7.26 -16.43
C GLY A 56 15.57 -5.92 -16.02
N ILE A 57 16.73 -5.59 -16.59
CA ILE A 57 17.53 -4.41 -16.19
C ILE A 57 16.83 -3.12 -16.64
N LEU A 58 16.58 -2.18 -15.72
CA LEU A 58 15.91 -0.92 -16.02
C LEU A 58 16.79 0.03 -16.85
N PRO A 59 16.38 0.43 -18.07
CA PRO A 59 17.10 1.41 -18.85
C PRO A 59 16.82 2.85 -18.37
N PRO A 60 17.67 3.84 -18.73
CA PRO A 60 17.47 5.24 -18.34
C PRO A 60 16.16 5.88 -18.81
N ASN A 61 15.54 5.34 -19.87
CA ASN A 61 14.28 5.79 -20.46
C ASN A 61 13.09 4.86 -20.13
N ALA A 62 13.17 4.09 -19.04
CA ALA A 62 12.12 3.12 -18.67
C ALA A 62 10.72 3.75 -18.51
N GLY A 63 10.63 4.99 -18.01
CA GLY A 63 9.36 5.69 -17.86
C GLY A 63 8.73 6.09 -19.20
N GLU A 64 9.54 6.48 -20.18
CA GLU A 64 9.11 6.78 -21.53
C GLU A 64 8.61 5.52 -22.25
N LEU A 65 9.33 4.40 -22.09
CA LEU A 65 8.93 3.10 -22.62
C LEU A 65 7.59 2.63 -22.04
N PHE A 66 7.39 2.81 -20.72
CA PHE A 66 6.11 2.48 -20.09
C PHE A 66 4.95 3.33 -20.63
N LYS A 67 5.13 4.65 -20.73
CA LYS A 67 4.09 5.54 -21.30
C LYS A 67 3.76 5.19 -22.74
N GLN A 68 4.76 4.85 -23.56
CA GLN A 68 4.55 4.41 -24.93
C GLN A 68 3.79 3.09 -24.98
N PHE A 69 4.12 2.14 -24.12
CA PHE A 69 3.42 0.86 -24.02
C PHE A 69 1.94 1.05 -23.65
N VAL A 70 1.66 1.81 -22.59
CA VAL A 70 0.29 2.12 -22.14
C VAL A 70 -0.54 2.72 -23.27
N ARG A 71 0.02 3.70 -24.00
CA ARG A 71 -0.64 4.31 -25.16
C ARG A 71 -0.91 3.31 -26.28
N THR A 72 0.10 2.51 -26.63
CA THR A 72 -0.01 1.52 -27.72
C THR A 72 -1.04 0.44 -27.41
N GLN A 73 -1.20 0.10 -26.12
CA GLN A 73 -2.19 -0.88 -25.66
C GLN A 73 -3.58 -0.27 -25.37
N GLY A 74 -3.75 1.06 -25.48
CA GLY A 74 -5.02 1.73 -25.17
C GLY A 74 -5.38 1.69 -23.67
N LEU A 75 -4.38 1.68 -22.79
CA LEU A 75 -4.55 1.49 -21.34
C LEU A 75 -4.54 2.81 -20.55
N GLU A 76 -4.74 3.95 -21.20
CA GLU A 76 -4.58 5.27 -20.59
C GLU A 76 -5.61 5.56 -19.48
N GLU A 77 -6.82 5.00 -19.60
CA GLU A 77 -7.94 5.20 -18.67
C GLU A 77 -8.17 4.00 -17.74
N HIS A 78 -7.32 2.96 -17.79
CA HIS A 78 -7.51 1.72 -17.05
C HIS A 78 -6.43 1.52 -15.99
N SER A 79 -6.78 1.62 -14.71
CA SER A 79 -5.86 1.19 -13.65
C SER A 79 -5.58 -0.31 -13.80
N ILE A 80 -4.30 -0.68 -13.93
CA ILE A 80 -3.86 -2.05 -14.15
C ILE A 80 -2.76 -2.38 -13.15
N GLN A 81 -2.67 -3.65 -12.78
CA GLN A 81 -1.59 -4.13 -11.93
C GLN A 81 -0.29 -4.23 -12.73
N VAL A 82 0.77 -3.61 -12.22
CA VAL A 82 2.13 -3.69 -12.76
C VAL A 82 2.95 -4.65 -11.90
N ILE A 83 3.36 -5.77 -12.48
CA ILE A 83 4.20 -6.78 -11.84
C ILE A 83 5.67 -6.48 -12.13
N LEU A 84 6.47 -6.28 -11.10
CA LEU A 84 7.88 -5.89 -11.19
C LEU A 84 8.82 -7.03 -10.77
N HIS A 85 9.72 -7.41 -11.68
CA HIS A 85 10.85 -8.32 -11.38
C HIS A 85 12.16 -7.78 -11.98
N SER A 86 12.99 -7.16 -11.15
CA SER A 86 14.23 -6.55 -11.62
C SER A 86 15.27 -6.43 -10.51
N ASN A 87 16.53 -6.68 -10.86
CA ASN A 87 17.68 -6.44 -9.97
C ASN A 87 18.14 -4.96 -9.97
N GLY A 88 17.42 -4.09 -10.68
CA GLY A 88 17.73 -2.66 -10.78
C GLY A 88 18.23 -2.26 -12.17
N GLY A 89 19.19 -1.35 -12.22
CA GLY A 89 19.66 -0.71 -13.46
C GLY A 89 19.82 0.79 -13.25
N SER A 90 19.34 1.59 -14.20
CA SER A 90 19.36 3.05 -14.06
C SER A 90 18.45 3.52 -12.94
N LEU A 91 19.02 4.10 -11.89
CA LEU A 91 18.27 4.70 -10.77
C LEU A 91 17.27 5.76 -11.24
N LEU A 92 17.72 6.69 -12.08
CA LEU A 92 16.83 7.71 -12.67
C LEU A 92 15.79 7.08 -13.61
N GLY A 93 16.14 5.99 -14.29
CA GLY A 93 15.19 5.18 -15.04
C GLY A 93 14.08 4.62 -14.15
N GLY A 94 14.43 4.06 -12.99
CA GLY A 94 13.48 3.59 -11.98
C GLY A 94 12.58 4.69 -11.45
N VAL A 95 13.14 5.86 -11.10
CA VAL A 95 12.35 7.03 -10.67
C VAL A 95 11.37 7.50 -11.77
N ARG A 96 11.83 7.57 -13.02
CA ARG A 96 10.97 7.94 -14.15
C ARG A 96 9.87 6.92 -14.40
N LEU A 97 10.19 5.62 -14.29
CA LEU A 97 9.23 4.54 -14.40
C LEU A 97 8.17 4.63 -13.30
N GLY A 98 8.58 4.82 -12.05
CA GLY A 98 7.62 4.96 -10.94
C GLY A 98 6.73 6.19 -11.08
N ARG A 99 7.25 7.35 -11.53
CA ARG A 99 6.40 8.50 -11.87
C ARG A 99 5.42 8.21 -13.00
N ALA A 100 5.84 7.44 -14.01
CA ALA A 100 4.97 7.05 -15.12
C ALA A 100 3.84 6.12 -14.67
N ILE A 101 4.17 5.10 -13.85
CA ILE A 101 3.20 4.20 -13.20
C ILE A 101 2.20 5.02 -12.36
N ARG A 102 2.70 5.92 -11.50
CA ARG A 102 1.86 6.80 -10.67
C ARG A 102 0.92 7.64 -11.50
N SER A 103 1.42 8.26 -12.58
CA SER A 103 0.62 9.14 -13.44
C SER A 103 -0.49 8.40 -14.18
N GLN A 104 -0.32 7.11 -14.41
CA GLN A 104 -1.32 6.26 -15.05
C GLN A 104 -2.37 5.74 -14.05
N GLY A 105 -2.06 5.77 -12.74
CA GLY A 105 -2.94 5.25 -11.69
C GLY A 105 -2.82 3.74 -11.49
N SER A 106 -1.74 3.12 -11.96
CA SER A 106 -1.49 1.68 -11.80
C SER A 106 -1.14 1.30 -10.37
N ASP A 107 -1.50 0.08 -9.99
CA ASP A 107 -0.98 -0.59 -8.80
C ASP A 107 0.35 -1.29 -9.13
N THR A 108 1.17 -1.53 -8.12
CA THR A 108 2.40 -2.31 -8.28
C THR A 108 2.45 -3.49 -7.34
N GLN A 109 2.93 -4.62 -7.84
CA GLN A 109 3.23 -5.79 -7.04
C GLN A 109 4.59 -6.36 -7.43
N VAL A 110 5.35 -6.87 -6.45
CA VAL A 110 6.54 -7.66 -6.76
C VAL A 110 6.13 -9.09 -7.12
N GLY A 111 6.72 -9.62 -8.18
CA GLY A 111 6.47 -10.98 -8.63
C GLY A 111 7.17 -11.21 -9.96
N LYS A 112 7.46 -12.46 -10.28
CA LYS A 112 8.09 -12.85 -11.55
C LYS A 112 7.04 -13.50 -12.42
N SER A 113 6.85 -12.96 -13.61
CA SER A 113 5.87 -13.51 -14.53
C SER A 113 6.52 -14.51 -15.47
N VAL A 114 6.07 -15.76 -15.39
CA VAL A 114 6.68 -16.91 -16.06
C VAL A 114 5.66 -17.55 -16.98
N LYS A 115 6.05 -17.76 -18.24
CA LYS A 115 5.19 -18.41 -19.24
C LYS A 115 4.92 -19.86 -18.86
N GLN A 116 3.65 -20.23 -18.82
CA GLN A 116 3.13 -21.58 -18.62
C GLN A 116 2.17 -21.94 -19.76
N GLY A 117 2.68 -22.61 -20.79
CA GLY A 117 1.91 -22.90 -21.99
C GLY A 117 1.48 -21.63 -22.74
N TYR A 118 0.17 -21.43 -22.87
CA TYR A 118 -0.43 -20.24 -23.50
C TYR A 118 -0.66 -19.08 -22.51
N PHE A 119 -0.41 -19.29 -21.22
CA PHE A 119 -0.68 -18.33 -20.16
C PHE A 119 0.59 -18.01 -19.36
N HIS A 120 0.45 -17.16 -18.34
CA HIS A 120 1.52 -16.81 -17.43
C HIS A 120 1.10 -17.12 -16.00
N ALA A 121 2.06 -17.55 -15.19
CA ALA A 121 1.91 -17.65 -13.74
C ALA A 121 2.77 -16.59 -13.07
N LEU A 122 2.31 -16.18 -11.89
CA LEU A 122 3.04 -15.29 -11.00
C LEU A 122 3.83 -16.13 -10.00
N GLU A 123 5.15 -16.11 -10.12
CA GLU A 123 6.08 -16.71 -9.17
C GLU A 123 6.68 -15.65 -8.24
N LYS A 124 7.38 -16.09 -7.19
CA LYS A 124 8.07 -15.19 -6.28
C LYS A 124 9.10 -14.34 -7.04
N GLY A 125 8.98 -13.03 -6.87
CA GLY A 125 9.80 -12.04 -7.55
C GLY A 125 10.82 -11.38 -6.64
N GLN A 126 11.54 -10.43 -7.21
CA GLN A 126 12.43 -9.53 -6.49
C GLN A 126 12.48 -8.21 -7.26
N CYS A 127 12.52 -7.11 -6.51
CA CYS A 127 12.59 -5.77 -7.03
C CYS A 127 13.64 -5.00 -6.22
N LEU A 128 14.87 -5.05 -6.72
CA LEU A 128 16.07 -4.60 -6.02
C LEU A 128 16.59 -3.28 -6.59
N SER A 129 17.29 -2.50 -5.77
CA SER A 129 18.00 -1.29 -6.20
C SER A 129 17.04 -0.32 -6.90
N ALA A 130 17.33 0.11 -8.14
CA ALA A 130 16.49 1.00 -8.93
C ALA A 130 15.03 0.52 -9.08
N CYS A 131 14.79 -0.79 -9.08
CA CYS A 131 13.43 -1.34 -9.16
C CYS A 131 12.59 -0.95 -7.95
N ALA A 132 13.17 -0.98 -6.73
CA ALA A 132 12.46 -0.62 -5.52
C ALA A 132 11.87 0.79 -5.61
N TYR A 133 12.56 1.72 -6.27
CA TYR A 133 12.05 3.07 -6.52
C TYR A 133 10.95 3.12 -7.58
N ALA A 134 11.03 2.31 -8.64
CA ALA A 134 9.95 2.18 -9.61
C ALA A 134 8.66 1.63 -8.97
N PHE A 135 8.81 0.64 -8.08
CA PHE A 135 7.72 0.04 -7.30
C PHE A 135 6.96 1.06 -6.45
N LEU A 136 7.64 2.07 -5.87
CA LEU A 136 6.94 3.13 -5.12
C LEU A 136 5.93 3.92 -5.96
N GLY A 137 6.04 3.86 -7.29
CA GLY A 137 5.11 4.48 -8.22
C GLY A 137 3.66 4.01 -8.09
N GLY A 138 3.42 2.78 -7.62
CA GLY A 138 2.07 2.21 -7.53
C GLY A 138 1.14 2.95 -6.58
N VAL A 139 -0.13 3.14 -6.95
CA VAL A 139 -1.13 3.75 -6.06
C VAL A 139 -1.42 2.85 -4.87
N THR A 140 -1.61 1.55 -5.11
CA THR A 140 -1.48 0.46 -4.15
C THR A 140 -0.22 -0.35 -4.44
N ARG A 141 0.43 -0.84 -3.38
CA ARG A 141 1.77 -1.44 -3.42
C ARG A 141 1.82 -2.72 -2.59
N PHE A 142 2.01 -3.86 -3.26
CA PHE A 142 2.10 -5.18 -2.64
C PHE A 142 3.49 -5.79 -2.79
N ALA A 143 4.09 -6.19 -1.68
CA ALA A 143 5.34 -6.91 -1.64
C ALA A 143 5.41 -7.73 -0.35
N GLU A 144 6.05 -8.89 -0.41
CA GLU A 144 6.34 -9.72 0.76
C GLU A 144 7.74 -9.45 1.32
N ALA A 145 7.98 -9.94 2.53
CA ALA A 145 9.30 -9.91 3.14
C ALA A 145 10.35 -10.56 2.22
N GLY A 146 11.46 -9.84 2.00
CA GLY A 146 12.57 -10.28 1.17
C GLY A 146 12.47 -9.95 -0.32
N GLU A 147 11.36 -9.38 -0.78
CA GLU A 147 11.15 -9.09 -2.20
C GLU A 147 11.70 -7.71 -2.63
N ILE A 148 11.70 -6.74 -1.72
CA ILE A 148 12.27 -5.40 -1.96
C ILE A 148 13.68 -5.34 -1.40
N GLY A 149 14.64 -4.92 -2.23
CA GLY A 149 16.04 -4.73 -1.83
C GLY A 149 16.50 -3.29 -2.01
N ILE A 150 17.15 -2.74 -0.99
CA ILE A 150 17.75 -1.40 -1.03
C ILE A 150 19.23 -1.45 -0.67
N HIS A 151 20.00 -0.55 -1.27
CA HIS A 151 21.41 -0.32 -0.97
C HIS A 151 21.79 1.11 -1.39
N GLN A 152 22.98 1.56 -1.02
CA GLN A 152 23.42 2.90 -1.40
C GLN A 152 23.56 3.02 -2.91
N PHE A 153 23.19 4.18 -3.44
CA PHE A 153 23.41 4.49 -4.85
C PHE A 153 24.72 5.26 -5.00
N TYR A 154 25.41 4.99 -6.10
CA TYR A 154 26.62 5.69 -6.49
C TYR A 154 26.50 6.04 -7.98
N THR A 155 27.21 7.08 -8.41
CA THR A 155 27.30 7.42 -9.83
C THR A 155 28.23 6.41 -10.53
N ASN A 156 27.86 5.95 -11.72
CA ASN A 156 28.62 4.93 -12.48
C ASN A 156 30.08 5.32 -12.82
N GLU A 157 30.49 6.56 -12.58
CA GLU A 157 31.87 7.02 -12.78
C GLU A 157 32.87 6.26 -11.89
N PHE A 158 32.46 5.81 -10.69
CA PHE A 158 33.34 5.06 -9.77
C PHE A 158 33.75 3.68 -10.30
N PHE A 159 32.92 3.03 -11.14
CA PHE A 159 33.25 1.72 -11.73
C PHE A 159 34.15 1.80 -12.95
N ARG A 160 34.28 2.97 -13.59
CA ARG A 160 35.14 3.11 -14.76
C ARG A 160 36.62 3.19 -14.42
N ASN A 161 36.96 3.54 -13.18
CA ASN A 161 38.35 3.57 -12.73
C ASN A 161 38.44 3.47 -11.19
N PRO A 162 38.38 2.27 -10.58
CA PRO A 162 38.44 2.10 -9.13
C PRO A 162 39.75 2.61 -8.49
N ASP A 163 40.84 2.73 -9.27
CA ASP A 163 42.11 3.34 -8.85
C ASP A 163 42.19 4.85 -9.14
N GLY A 164 41.19 5.40 -9.82
CA GLY A 164 41.06 6.81 -10.16
C GLY A 164 40.58 7.63 -8.97
N LYS A 165 41.47 7.93 -8.02
CA LYS A 165 41.22 8.98 -7.03
C LYS A 165 41.07 10.32 -7.73
N VAL A 166 39.87 10.90 -7.77
CA VAL A 166 39.52 12.17 -7.09
C VAL A 166 37.98 12.26 -7.04
N PHE A 167 37.42 12.11 -5.85
CA PHE A 167 36.07 12.59 -5.57
C PHE A 167 36.09 14.12 -5.62
N THR A 168 35.51 14.72 -6.66
CA THR A 168 35.52 16.17 -6.81
C THR A 168 34.40 16.82 -5.98
N PRO A 169 34.51 18.13 -5.65
CA PRO A 169 33.39 18.87 -5.07
C PRO A 169 32.12 18.81 -5.94
N LYS A 170 32.26 18.64 -7.26
CA LYS A 170 31.15 18.49 -8.20
C LYS A 170 30.46 17.13 -8.05
N ASP A 171 31.21 16.07 -7.78
CA ASP A 171 30.67 14.73 -7.52
C ASP A 171 29.92 14.73 -6.19
N PHE A 172 30.47 15.39 -5.17
CA PHE A 172 29.78 15.59 -3.89
C PHE A 172 28.47 16.36 -4.05
N SER A 173 28.49 17.46 -4.80
CA SER A 173 27.29 18.25 -5.10
C SER A 173 26.25 17.44 -5.87
N SER A 174 26.67 16.60 -6.81
CA SER A 174 25.78 15.76 -7.61
C SER A 174 25.13 14.65 -6.77
N GLN A 175 25.89 14.03 -5.86
CA GLN A 175 25.34 13.06 -4.92
C GLN A 175 24.35 13.70 -3.95
N GLN A 176 24.67 14.87 -3.38
CA GLN A 176 23.71 15.61 -2.54
C GLN A 176 22.41 15.93 -3.27
N ALA A 177 22.50 16.40 -4.52
CA ALA A 177 21.33 16.68 -5.34
C ALA A 177 20.51 15.40 -5.62
N LEU A 178 21.17 14.27 -5.88
CA LEU A 178 20.53 12.97 -6.09
C LEU A 178 19.83 12.46 -4.82
N ASN A 179 20.46 12.59 -3.64
CA ASN A 179 19.84 12.28 -2.36
C ASN A 179 18.59 13.13 -2.15
N GLY A 180 18.68 14.44 -2.37
CA GLY A 180 17.55 15.36 -2.27
C GLY A 180 16.41 14.99 -3.23
N LEU A 181 16.74 14.64 -4.47
CA LEU A 181 15.78 14.16 -5.46
C LEU A 181 15.08 12.88 -4.99
N LEU A 182 15.83 11.92 -4.44
CA LEU A 182 15.25 10.67 -3.96
C LEU A 182 14.39 10.87 -2.73
N LEU A 183 14.83 11.67 -1.75
CA LEU A 183 14.02 12.03 -0.58
C LEU A 183 12.71 12.71 -1.00
N SER A 184 12.78 13.64 -1.96
CA SER A 184 11.59 14.27 -2.54
C SER A 184 10.70 13.25 -3.24
N TYR A 185 11.28 12.36 -4.05
CA TYR A 185 10.53 11.37 -4.82
C TYR A 185 9.84 10.33 -3.92
N VAL A 186 10.53 9.77 -2.92
CA VAL A 186 9.90 8.78 -2.02
C VAL A 186 8.76 9.42 -1.24
N THR A 187 8.92 10.68 -0.83
CA THR A 187 7.86 11.46 -0.17
C THR A 187 6.68 11.72 -1.12
N GLU A 188 6.96 12.11 -2.37
CA GLU A 188 5.96 12.30 -3.45
C GLU A 188 5.14 11.02 -3.67
N MET A 189 5.77 9.85 -3.57
CA MET A 189 5.12 8.53 -3.71
C MET A 189 4.43 8.02 -2.44
N GLY A 190 4.47 8.77 -1.33
CA GLY A 190 3.86 8.38 -0.05
C GLY A 190 4.65 7.32 0.74
N ALA A 191 5.93 7.14 0.45
CA ALA A 191 6.88 6.39 1.28
C ALA A 191 7.63 7.34 2.22
N LYS A 192 8.19 6.80 3.31
CA LYS A 192 8.92 7.62 4.28
C LYS A 192 10.36 7.89 3.84
N PRO A 193 10.90 9.11 4.05
CA PRO A 193 12.30 9.45 3.78
C PRO A 193 13.32 8.49 4.42
N ASP A 194 12.97 7.88 5.55
CA ASP A 194 13.78 6.87 6.26
C ASP A 194 14.22 5.72 5.36
N LEU A 195 13.45 5.39 4.31
CA LEU A 195 13.84 4.40 3.31
C LEU A 195 15.16 4.77 2.62
N VAL A 196 15.30 6.03 2.20
CA VAL A 196 16.49 6.54 1.51
C VAL A 196 17.65 6.68 2.48
N ILE A 197 17.37 7.08 3.72
CA ILE A 197 18.37 7.16 4.79
C ILE A 197 18.94 5.76 5.06
N LYS A 198 18.07 4.76 5.23
CA LYS A 198 18.48 3.36 5.44
C LYS A 198 19.24 2.83 4.22
N ALA A 199 18.75 3.05 3.01
CA ALA A 199 19.44 2.64 1.78
C ALA A 199 20.86 3.21 1.73
N SER A 200 21.03 4.49 2.05
CA SER A 200 22.34 5.17 2.07
C SER A 200 23.32 4.64 3.11
N SER A 201 22.86 3.84 4.08
CA SER A 201 23.70 3.21 5.11
C SER A 201 24.14 1.79 4.76
N VAL A 202 23.60 1.22 3.68
CA VAL A 202 23.91 -0.13 3.20
C VAL A 202 24.98 -0.01 2.13
N GLY A 203 26.10 -0.73 2.29
CA GLY A 203 27.26 -0.65 1.39
C GLY A 203 26.93 -0.95 -0.08
N PRO A 204 27.82 -0.58 -1.02
CA PRO A 204 27.53 -0.64 -2.46
C PRO A 204 27.54 -2.07 -3.01
N ASP A 205 28.22 -2.98 -2.30
CA ASP A 205 28.33 -4.41 -2.58
C ASP A 205 27.39 -5.24 -1.69
N ASP A 206 26.62 -4.57 -0.84
CA ASP A 206 25.64 -5.19 0.06
C ASP A 206 24.22 -4.95 -0.46
N MET A 207 23.27 -5.72 0.05
CA MET A 207 21.84 -5.52 -0.22
C MET A 207 21.07 -5.77 1.06
N LEU A 208 20.28 -4.78 1.49
CA LEU A 208 19.30 -4.98 2.55
C LEU A 208 17.98 -5.37 1.92
N LEU A 209 17.58 -6.62 2.11
CA LEU A 209 16.23 -7.08 1.79
C LEU A 209 15.29 -6.70 2.95
N LEU A 210 14.22 -5.98 2.64
CA LEU A 210 13.30 -5.48 3.65
C LEU A 210 12.46 -6.61 4.24
N ASN A 211 12.33 -6.62 5.57
CA ASN A 211 11.39 -7.49 6.28
C ASN A 211 9.98 -6.85 6.35
N GLU A 212 8.99 -7.60 6.83
CA GLU A 212 7.60 -7.13 6.94
C GLU A 212 7.44 -5.84 7.75
N GLN A 213 8.17 -5.73 8.88
CA GLN A 213 8.16 -4.52 9.71
C GLN A 213 8.69 -3.33 8.92
N GLN A 214 9.83 -3.47 8.24
CA GLN A 214 10.45 -2.38 7.46
C GLN A 214 9.61 -1.97 6.26
N LEU A 215 8.94 -2.92 5.58
CA LEU A 215 8.01 -2.63 4.49
C LEU A 215 6.88 -1.70 4.97
N THR A 216 6.34 -1.97 6.16
CA THR A 216 5.29 -1.16 6.79
C THR A 216 5.84 0.16 7.34
N GLU A 217 6.93 0.09 8.10
CA GLU A 217 7.57 1.22 8.78
C GLU A 217 7.96 2.32 7.80
N PHE A 218 8.54 1.94 6.66
CA PHE A 218 8.91 2.86 5.58
C PHE A 218 7.78 3.16 4.61
N SER A 219 6.60 2.55 4.81
CA SER A 219 5.43 2.68 3.92
C SER A 219 5.79 2.34 2.47
N VAL A 220 6.56 1.26 2.28
CA VAL A 220 6.90 0.67 0.98
C VAL A 220 5.70 -0.10 0.45
N THR A 221 5.15 -0.99 1.26
CA THR A 221 3.80 -1.54 1.03
C THR A 221 2.76 -0.53 1.47
N PHE A 222 1.69 -0.43 0.71
CA PHE A 222 0.68 0.60 0.92
C PHE A 222 -0.62 0.22 0.26
N ILE A 223 -1.70 0.17 1.04
CA ILE A 223 -3.06 -0.13 0.56
C ILE A 223 -3.85 1.18 0.53
N ALA A 224 -4.09 1.72 -0.66
CA ALA A 224 -4.64 3.06 -0.84
C ALA A 224 -6.04 3.21 -0.23
N ASN A 225 -6.88 2.19 -0.43
CA ASN A 225 -8.25 2.11 0.06
C ASN A 225 -8.37 1.58 1.51
N GLU A 226 -7.27 1.40 2.23
CA GLU A 226 -7.33 1.02 3.64
C GLU A 226 -7.81 2.20 4.49
N TYR A 227 -8.89 1.99 5.23
CA TYR A 227 -9.42 2.94 6.20
C TYR A 227 -8.48 3.06 7.40
N GLN A 228 -8.15 4.30 7.75
CA GLN A 228 -7.27 4.62 8.88
C GLN A 228 -7.99 4.45 10.22
N GLN A 229 -7.24 4.65 11.32
CA GLN A 229 -7.83 4.68 12.67
C GLN A 229 -9.02 5.64 12.75
N TRP A 230 -9.99 5.31 13.61
CA TRP A 230 -11.17 6.15 13.78
C TRP A 230 -10.86 7.39 14.63
N ASN A 231 -11.39 8.53 14.21
CA ASN A 231 -11.23 9.84 14.85
C ASN A 231 -12.59 10.38 15.30
N LEU A 232 -12.57 11.38 16.18
CA LEU A 232 -13.75 12.12 16.64
C LEU A 232 -13.67 13.57 16.20
N GLU A 233 -14.82 14.13 15.85
CA GLU A 233 -14.93 15.53 15.49
C GLU A 233 -16.27 16.10 15.97
N ALA A 234 -16.28 17.37 16.34
CA ALA A 234 -17.50 18.10 16.64
C ALA A 234 -18.22 18.46 15.34
N TYR A 235 -19.52 18.17 15.26
CA TYR A 235 -20.33 18.45 14.09
C TYR A 235 -21.71 18.97 14.50
N GLY A 236 -21.99 20.22 14.12
CA GLY A 236 -23.16 20.93 14.63
C GLY A 236 -23.12 21.01 16.16
N THR A 237 -24.16 20.49 16.82
CA THR A 237 -24.28 20.46 18.29
C THR A 237 -23.85 19.13 18.91
N GLY A 238 -23.28 18.21 18.14
CA GLY A 238 -22.94 16.86 18.61
C GLY A 238 -21.56 16.40 18.14
N LEU A 239 -21.30 15.11 18.31
CA LEU A 239 -20.07 14.45 17.87
C LEU A 239 -20.32 13.50 16.69
N ILE A 240 -19.38 13.44 15.76
CA ILE A 240 -19.28 12.35 14.78
C ILE A 240 -18.00 11.57 15.01
N SER A 241 -17.99 10.31 14.55
CA SER A 241 -16.81 9.47 14.51
C SER A 241 -16.57 9.07 13.07
N TYR A 242 -15.35 9.23 12.56
CA TYR A 242 -15.08 8.94 11.16
C TYR A 242 -13.76 8.20 10.98
N SER A 243 -13.68 7.46 9.88
CA SER A 243 -12.44 6.90 9.35
C SER A 243 -12.39 7.21 7.86
N ARG A 244 -11.19 7.54 7.35
CA ARG A 244 -10.95 7.88 5.96
C ARG A 244 -9.87 6.96 5.40
N THR A 245 -9.99 6.60 4.13
CA THR A 245 -8.96 5.82 3.43
C THR A 245 -7.67 6.61 3.30
N LYS A 246 -6.52 5.92 3.18
CA LYS A 246 -5.20 6.56 3.07
C LYS A 246 -5.12 7.52 1.86
N ASP A 247 -5.76 7.17 0.75
CA ASP A 247 -5.90 8.01 -0.45
C ASP A 247 -6.95 9.11 -0.35
N ARG A 248 -7.74 9.13 0.74
CA ARG A 248 -8.85 10.05 1.00
C ARG A 248 -10.02 9.95 0.02
N ALA A 249 -10.07 8.91 -0.81
CA ALA A 249 -11.16 8.68 -1.75
C ALA A 249 -12.46 8.26 -1.05
N SER A 250 -12.38 7.57 0.09
CA SER A 250 -13.55 7.13 0.86
C SER A 250 -13.50 7.55 2.33
N GLN A 251 -14.67 7.83 2.90
CA GLN A 251 -14.84 8.12 4.32
C GLN A 251 -16.08 7.43 4.86
N MET A 252 -15.91 6.73 5.98
CA MET A 252 -17.00 6.24 6.83
C MET A 252 -17.23 7.22 7.96
N THR A 253 -18.47 7.63 8.17
CA THR A 253 -18.87 8.55 9.23
C THR A 253 -20.03 7.94 10.01
N LEU A 254 -19.80 7.70 11.29
CA LEU A 254 -20.82 7.36 12.25
C LEU A 254 -21.36 8.64 12.88
N MET A 255 -22.68 8.78 12.81
CA MET A 255 -23.41 9.89 13.42
C MET A 255 -24.67 9.38 14.09
N CYS A 256 -25.13 10.13 15.09
CA CYS A 256 -26.36 9.87 15.82
C CYS A 256 -27.09 11.20 16.00
N SER A 257 -28.42 11.19 15.85
CA SER A 257 -29.28 12.36 16.03
C SER A 257 -30.21 12.17 17.22
N SER A 258 -30.73 13.28 17.76
CA SER A 258 -31.64 13.31 18.91
C SER A 258 -32.96 12.55 18.71
N PHE A 259 -33.28 12.13 17.49
CA PHE A 259 -34.43 11.27 17.19
C PHE A 259 -34.11 9.76 17.30
N ASN A 260 -33.03 9.40 18.02
CA ASN A 260 -32.46 8.06 18.11
C ASN A 260 -32.20 7.40 16.73
N LYS A 261 -31.84 8.20 15.72
CA LYS A 261 -31.49 7.71 14.38
C LYS A 261 -29.98 7.68 14.25
N GLY A 262 -29.38 6.52 14.53
CA GLY A 262 -27.98 6.25 14.19
C GLY A 262 -27.82 6.05 12.69
N THR A 263 -26.73 6.56 12.11
CA THR A 263 -26.42 6.41 10.68
C THR A 263 -24.92 6.18 10.49
N LEU A 264 -24.58 5.19 9.66
CA LEU A 264 -23.26 5.05 9.05
C LEU A 264 -23.35 5.63 7.63
N LEU A 265 -22.72 6.77 7.41
CA LEU A 265 -22.59 7.41 6.11
C LEU A 265 -21.25 7.02 5.50
N ILE A 266 -21.27 6.38 4.33
CA ILE A 266 -20.09 6.11 3.52
C ILE A 266 -20.09 7.10 2.36
N THR A 267 -19.06 7.91 2.27
CA THR A 267 -18.83 8.85 1.16
C THR A 267 -17.69 8.32 0.32
N LYS A 268 -17.88 8.15 -0.99
CA LYS A 268 -16.87 7.60 -1.90
C LYS A 268 -16.76 8.46 -3.15
N LYS A 269 -15.58 8.98 -3.42
CA LYS A 269 -15.24 9.62 -4.69
C LYS A 269 -14.93 8.51 -5.70
N VAL A 270 -15.54 8.58 -6.87
CA VAL A 270 -15.40 7.61 -7.96
C VAL A 270 -15.13 8.36 -9.26
N ASP A 271 -14.57 7.66 -10.26
CA ASP A 271 -14.29 8.29 -11.55
C ASP A 271 -15.57 8.51 -12.37
N ASP A 272 -16.44 7.49 -12.40
CA ASP A 272 -17.78 7.57 -12.99
C ASP A 272 -18.86 7.12 -11.98
N ALA A 273 -19.69 8.08 -11.55
CA ALA A 273 -20.77 7.81 -10.61
C ALA A 273 -21.88 6.92 -11.20
N LYS A 274 -22.16 7.00 -12.51
CA LYS A 274 -23.20 6.19 -13.17
C LYS A 274 -22.75 4.74 -13.28
N GLU A 275 -21.51 4.52 -13.67
CA GLU A 275 -20.94 3.17 -13.74
C GLU A 275 -20.93 2.52 -12.35
N TYR A 276 -20.46 3.26 -11.34
CA TYR A 276 -20.45 2.76 -9.97
C TYR A 276 -21.86 2.44 -9.44
N LEU A 277 -22.86 3.28 -9.76
CA LEU A 277 -24.25 2.98 -9.42
C LEU A 277 -24.77 1.73 -10.13
N SER A 278 -24.41 1.52 -11.40
CA SER A 278 -24.76 0.29 -12.13
C SER A 278 -24.19 -0.94 -11.43
N PHE A 279 -22.94 -0.86 -11.00
CA PHE A 279 -22.31 -1.89 -10.18
C PHE A 279 -23.06 -2.10 -8.85
N LEU A 280 -23.33 -1.03 -8.08
CA LEU A 280 -24.07 -1.11 -6.81
C LEU A 280 -25.46 -1.74 -6.97
N ASN A 281 -26.16 -1.48 -8.08
CA ASN A 281 -27.49 -2.07 -8.31
C ASN A 281 -27.45 -3.58 -8.58
N ARG A 282 -26.29 -4.14 -8.97
CA ARG A 282 -26.08 -5.59 -9.10
C ARG A 282 -25.82 -6.27 -7.76
N ILE A 283 -25.60 -5.49 -6.70
CA ILE A 283 -25.29 -5.96 -5.36
C ILE A 283 -26.58 -6.14 -4.58
N GLN A 284 -26.87 -7.37 -4.15
CA GLN A 284 -28.11 -7.63 -3.42
C GLN A 284 -28.01 -7.40 -1.90
N LYS A 285 -26.82 -7.62 -1.32
CA LYS A 285 -26.59 -7.67 0.13
C LYS A 285 -25.20 -7.14 0.45
N PHE A 286 -25.02 -6.62 1.66
CA PHE A 286 -23.72 -6.30 2.26
C PHE A 286 -23.69 -6.73 3.72
N SER A 287 -22.51 -7.03 4.26
CA SER A 287 -22.33 -7.40 5.66
C SER A 287 -21.58 -6.32 6.43
N TRP A 288 -22.05 -6.01 7.63
CA TRP A 288 -21.43 -5.03 8.52
C TRP A 288 -21.51 -5.54 9.96
N PHE A 289 -20.37 -5.79 10.61
CA PHE A 289 -20.30 -6.38 11.96
C PHE A 289 -21.07 -7.71 12.08
N GLY A 290 -21.07 -8.51 11.00
CA GLY A 290 -21.81 -9.77 10.92
C GLY A 290 -23.33 -9.61 10.74
N GLN A 291 -23.83 -8.39 10.55
CA GLN A 291 -25.22 -8.15 10.16
C GLN A 291 -25.31 -8.04 8.64
N THR A 292 -26.21 -8.83 8.05
CA THR A 292 -26.63 -8.63 6.67
C THR A 292 -27.51 -7.40 6.57
N ILE A 293 -27.26 -6.58 5.56
CA ILE A 293 -28.04 -5.39 5.24
C ILE A 293 -28.37 -5.47 3.74
N LEU A 294 -29.64 -5.26 3.41
CA LEU A 294 -30.13 -5.30 2.04
C LEU A 294 -29.98 -3.93 1.37
N LEU A 295 -29.84 -3.91 0.04
CA LEU A 295 -29.80 -2.67 -0.73
C LEU A 295 -31.07 -1.81 -0.51
N SER A 296 -32.22 -2.44 -0.30
CA SER A 296 -33.49 -1.77 0.01
C SER A 296 -33.53 -1.07 1.37
N GLU A 297 -32.59 -1.39 2.28
CA GLU A 297 -32.51 -0.79 3.61
C GLU A 297 -31.63 0.47 3.64
N ILE A 298 -31.03 0.86 2.51
CA ILE A 298 -30.10 1.99 2.44
C ILE A 298 -30.54 3.06 1.48
N SER A 299 -30.05 4.27 1.72
CA SER A 299 -30.25 5.40 0.82
C SER A 299 -28.94 5.71 0.11
N ILE A 300 -28.97 5.71 -1.21
CA ILE A 300 -27.84 6.09 -2.05
C ILE A 300 -28.16 7.44 -2.70
N ARG A 301 -27.24 8.38 -2.63
CA ARG A 301 -27.32 9.69 -3.30
C ARG A 301 -26.01 9.97 -4.02
N THR A 302 -26.05 10.83 -5.02
CA THR A 302 -24.87 11.26 -5.76
C THR A 302 -24.81 12.78 -5.84
N SER A 303 -23.60 13.32 -5.86
CA SER A 303 -23.35 14.73 -6.14
C SER A 303 -22.06 14.82 -6.96
N GLY A 304 -22.20 15.03 -8.26
CA GLY A 304 -21.08 14.87 -9.21
C GLY A 304 -20.51 13.45 -9.11
N ASN A 305 -19.20 13.37 -8.91
CA ASN A 305 -18.43 12.12 -8.83
C ASN A 305 -18.32 11.55 -7.40
N VAL A 306 -19.22 11.95 -6.50
CA VAL A 306 -19.24 11.47 -5.12
C VAL A 306 -20.53 10.72 -4.84
N ILE A 307 -20.38 9.50 -4.34
CA ILE A 307 -21.45 8.61 -3.90
C ILE A 307 -21.59 8.71 -2.39
N TYR A 308 -22.83 8.82 -1.92
CA TYR A 308 -23.20 8.84 -0.52
C TYR A 308 -24.10 7.64 -0.23
N ILE A 309 -23.61 6.70 0.57
CA ILE A 309 -24.34 5.51 1.00
C ILE A 309 -24.70 5.70 2.47
N SER A 310 -25.98 5.88 2.77
CA SER A 310 -26.48 6.05 4.13
C SER A 310 -27.07 4.75 4.63
N VAL A 311 -26.43 4.18 5.65
CA VAL A 311 -26.84 2.94 6.31
C VAL A 311 -27.51 3.26 7.65
N PRO A 312 -28.82 3.04 7.81
CA PRO A 312 -29.50 3.26 9.08
C PRO A 312 -29.05 2.21 10.11
N LEU A 313 -28.74 2.69 11.32
CA LEU A 313 -28.27 1.86 12.43
C LEU A 313 -29.40 1.72 13.45
N ASN A 314 -30.16 0.62 13.34
CA ASN A 314 -31.12 0.23 14.37
C ASN A 314 -30.41 -0.30 15.63
N GLU A 315 -31.15 -0.45 16.74
CA GLU A 315 -30.59 -0.92 18.01
C GLU A 315 -29.80 -2.23 17.89
N LYS A 316 -30.25 -3.17 17.05
CA LYS A 316 -29.55 -4.44 16.79
C LYS A 316 -28.16 -4.21 16.17
N ARG A 317 -28.05 -3.32 15.17
CA ARG A 317 -26.78 -2.95 14.53
C ARG A 317 -25.88 -2.17 15.49
N LEU A 318 -26.45 -1.24 16.25
CA LEU A 318 -25.73 -0.47 17.27
C LEU A 318 -25.11 -1.40 18.32
N GLU A 319 -25.84 -2.43 18.76
CA GLU A 319 -25.35 -3.39 19.74
C GLU A 319 -24.29 -4.35 19.16
N ALA A 320 -24.46 -4.80 17.90
CA ALA A 320 -23.44 -5.62 17.22
C ALA A 320 -22.07 -4.92 17.12
N MET A 321 -22.07 -3.60 16.93
CA MET A 321 -20.84 -2.78 16.92
C MET A 321 -20.17 -2.64 18.29
N ARG A 322 -20.88 -2.92 19.39
CA ARG A 322 -20.32 -2.91 20.75
C ARG A 322 -19.52 -4.18 21.05
N THR A 323 -19.94 -5.32 20.49
CA THR A 323 -19.48 -6.66 20.89
C THR A 323 -18.52 -7.30 19.90
N ASN A 324 -18.56 -6.92 18.62
CA ASN A 324 -17.82 -7.61 17.57
C ASN A 324 -16.66 -6.75 17.05
N LYS A 325 -15.40 -7.13 17.27
CA LYS A 325 -14.24 -6.24 17.04
C LYS A 325 -13.57 -6.35 15.67
N LYS A 326 -13.94 -7.30 14.79
CA LYS A 326 -13.08 -7.66 13.64
C LYS A 326 -13.77 -8.08 12.34
N GLN A 327 -14.98 -7.62 12.03
CA GLN A 327 -15.58 -7.94 10.73
C GLN A 327 -16.40 -6.76 10.16
N ALA A 328 -15.74 -5.85 9.44
CA ALA A 328 -16.39 -5.14 8.35
C ALA A 328 -16.09 -5.96 7.10
N LEU A 329 -17.11 -6.57 6.52
CA LEU A 329 -16.95 -7.35 5.33
C LEU A 329 -18.08 -6.96 4.39
N PHE A 330 -17.83 -6.03 3.47
CA PHE A 330 -18.78 -5.72 2.41
C PHE A 330 -18.77 -6.87 1.39
N ILE A 331 -19.32 -8.04 1.76
CA ILE A 331 -19.52 -9.10 0.78
C ILE A 331 -20.60 -8.62 -0.18
N HIS A 332 -20.26 -8.48 -1.45
CA HIS A 332 -21.24 -8.30 -2.50
C HIS A 332 -21.59 -9.68 -3.08
N HIS A 333 -22.87 -10.00 -3.17
CA HIS A 333 -23.36 -11.21 -3.86
C HIS A 333 -24.19 -10.78 -5.06
N SER A 334 -23.79 -11.28 -6.23
CA SER A 334 -24.58 -11.30 -7.46
C SER A 334 -25.03 -12.74 -7.66
N ASP A 335 -26.33 -13.00 -7.61
CA ASP A 335 -26.91 -14.32 -7.89
C ASP A 335 -26.98 -14.57 -9.42
N GLU A 336 -25.86 -14.44 -10.13
CA GLU A 336 -25.76 -14.80 -11.54
C GLU A 336 -24.97 -16.12 -11.69
N PRO A 337 -25.59 -17.21 -12.17
CA PRO A 337 -25.02 -18.57 -12.15
C PRO A 337 -23.78 -18.77 -13.05
N HIS A 338 -23.34 -17.73 -13.77
CA HIS A 338 -22.18 -17.77 -14.67
C HIS A 338 -21.24 -16.55 -14.51
N VAL A 339 -21.47 -15.68 -13.53
CA VAL A 339 -20.69 -14.45 -13.34
C VAL A 339 -20.04 -14.44 -11.95
N ASN A 340 -18.76 -14.08 -11.92
CA ASN A 340 -17.89 -14.06 -10.75
C ASN A 340 -18.54 -13.53 -9.46
N TRP A 341 -18.21 -14.18 -8.34
CA TRP A 341 -18.41 -13.62 -7.01
C TRP A 341 -17.55 -12.37 -6.86
N TYR A 342 -18.14 -11.18 -6.82
CA TYR A 342 -17.42 -9.95 -6.50
C TYR A 342 -17.39 -9.76 -5.00
N ILE A 343 -16.29 -10.11 -4.32
CA ILE A 343 -16.12 -9.77 -2.90
C ILE A 343 -15.25 -8.51 -2.84
N ILE A 344 -15.84 -7.36 -2.51
CA ILE A 344 -15.05 -6.16 -2.20
C ILE A 344 -14.87 -6.10 -0.69
N GLN A 345 -13.73 -6.56 -0.22
CA GLN A 345 -13.35 -6.39 1.17
C GLN A 345 -12.66 -5.04 1.34
N GLU A 346 -13.37 -4.07 1.91
CA GLU A 346 -12.75 -2.83 2.36
C GLU A 346 -11.93 -3.13 3.64
N GLU A 347 -10.66 -2.78 3.64
CA GLU A 347 -9.81 -2.96 4.83
C GLU A 347 -10.11 -1.85 5.84
N VAL A 348 -10.77 -2.23 6.95
CA VAL A 348 -11.14 -1.29 8.01
C VAL A 348 -10.24 -1.45 9.22
N ASN A 349 -9.45 -0.41 9.52
CA ASN A 349 -8.77 -0.31 10.80
C ASN A 349 -9.79 0.04 11.90
N PHE A 350 -9.94 -0.85 12.88
CA PHE A 350 -10.87 -0.68 14.01
C PHE A 350 -10.24 -0.03 15.24
N GLU A 351 -9.00 0.45 15.15
CA GLU A 351 -8.37 1.22 16.20
C GLU A 351 -9.24 2.44 16.56
N ASN A 352 -9.41 2.67 17.87
CA ASN A 352 -10.28 3.68 18.47
C ASN A 352 -11.79 3.57 18.17
N PHE A 353 -12.23 2.65 17.29
CA PHE A 353 -13.63 2.53 16.87
C PHE A 353 -14.62 2.46 18.04
N THR A 354 -14.49 1.45 18.90
CA THR A 354 -15.46 1.21 20.00
C THR A 354 -15.51 2.38 20.99
N LYS A 355 -14.37 3.02 21.26
CA LYS A 355 -14.29 4.18 22.16
C LYS A 355 -15.05 5.36 21.56
N ASN A 356 -14.78 5.67 20.29
CA ASN A 356 -15.38 6.80 19.61
C ASN A 356 -16.88 6.59 19.38
N PHE A 357 -17.27 5.38 18.97
CA PHE A 357 -18.67 5.03 18.78
C PHE A 357 -19.51 5.21 20.06
N ARG A 358 -18.99 4.84 21.23
CA ARG A 358 -19.69 5.06 22.51
C ARG A 358 -19.96 6.54 22.80
N LEU A 359 -19.06 7.43 22.39
CA LEU A 359 -19.23 8.87 22.57
C LEU A 359 -20.26 9.43 21.61
N VAL A 360 -20.20 9.05 20.32
CA VAL A 360 -21.20 9.44 19.31
C VAL A 360 -22.61 8.97 19.66
N ARG A 361 -22.75 7.76 20.22
CA ARG A 361 -24.07 7.22 20.63
C ARG A 361 -24.76 8.11 21.67
N LYS A 362 -24.01 8.88 22.47
CA LYS A 362 -24.61 9.82 23.43
C LYS A 362 -25.43 10.92 22.75
N ASN A 363 -25.21 11.23 21.47
CA ASN A 363 -26.07 12.19 20.76
C ASN A 363 -27.50 11.65 20.51
N CYS A 364 -27.72 10.34 20.65
CA CYS A 364 -29.02 9.69 20.46
C CYS A 364 -29.81 9.48 21.76
N LEU A 365 -29.16 9.69 22.91
CA LEU A 365 -29.75 9.60 24.25
C LEU A 365 -30.13 11.01 24.71
#